data_AF-A0A7W0JJJ6-F1
#
_entry.id   AF-A0A7W0JJJ6-F1
#
_cell.length_a   1.000
_cell.length_b   1.000
_cell.length_c   1.000
_cell.angle_alpha   90.00
_cell.angle_beta   90.00
_cell.angle_gamma   90.00
#
_symmetry.space_group_name_H-M   'P 1'
#
loop_
_entity.id
_entity.type
_entity.pdbx_description
1 polymer ?
#
loop_
_entity_poly.entity_id
_entity_poly.type
_entity_poly.pdbx_seq_one_letter_code
_entity_poly.pdbx_strand_id
1 'polypeptide(L)' 'LEGTETSGGSTLTYSPDQYHYNWKTEKAWEGTCRVLVIKLNDSTEHTAVFKFK' A
#
# COMPACT_ATOMS: atom_id res chain seq x y z
N LEU A 1 10.94 1.06 -8.07
CA LEU A 1 9.60 1.26 -7.50
C LEU A 1 8.72 0.19 -8.10
N GLU A 2 8.31 -0.78 -7.30
CA GLU A 2 7.40 -1.83 -7.74
C GLU A 2 5.96 -1.33 -7.57
N GLY A 3 5.10 -1.54 -8.57
CA GLY A 3 3.72 -1.07 -8.56
C GLY A 3 2.81 -1.97 -7.73
N THR A 4 1.66 -1.46 -7.31
CA THR A 4 0.67 -2.24 -6.56
C THR A 4 -0.31 -2.93 -7.51
N GLU A 5 -0.51 -4.25 -7.33
CA GLU A 5 -1.54 -5.00 -8.05
C GLU A 5 -2.85 -5.01 -7.23
N THR A 6 -3.94 -4.50 -7.80
CA THR A 6 -5.25 -4.50 -7.12
C THR A 6 -5.92 -5.87 -7.25
N SER A 7 -6.52 -6.35 -6.16
CA SER A 7 -7.30 -7.59 -6.21
C SER A 7 -8.65 -7.34 -6.88
N GLY A 8 -8.89 -7.96 -8.04
CA GLY A 8 -10.23 -8.20 -8.59
C GLY A 8 -11.14 -6.97 -8.76
N GLY A 9 -10.57 -5.80 -9.09
CA GLY A 9 -11.35 -4.57 -9.31
C GLY A 9 -11.53 -3.68 -8.07
N SER A 10 -10.77 -3.91 -7.00
CA SER A 10 -10.77 -3.04 -5.82
C SER A 10 -10.26 -1.64 -6.18
N THR A 11 -11.17 -0.67 -6.18
CA THR A 11 -10.88 0.76 -6.32
C THR A 11 -10.45 1.36 -4.97
N LEU A 12 -9.62 2.41 -5.03
CA LEU A 12 -9.39 3.29 -3.88
C LEU A 12 -10.74 3.83 -3.40
N THR A 13 -11.12 3.57 -2.16
CA THR A 13 -12.34 4.13 -1.56
C THR A 13 -11.98 5.18 -0.52
N TYR A 14 -12.86 6.16 -0.37
CA TYR A 14 -12.72 7.25 0.59
C TYR A 14 -13.86 7.18 1.59
N SER A 15 -13.51 7.25 2.86
CA SER A 15 -14.39 7.53 4.00
C SER A 15 -13.88 8.83 4.65
N PRO A 16 -14.70 9.61 5.38
CA PRO A 16 -14.24 10.90 5.90
C PRO A 16 -12.89 10.77 6.62
N ASP A 17 -11.90 11.50 6.10
CA ASP A 17 -10.50 11.52 6.54
C ASP A 17 -9.68 10.22 6.36
N GLN A 18 -10.19 9.23 5.61
CA GLN A 18 -9.53 7.94 5.43
C GLN A 18 -9.61 7.41 4.00
N TYR A 19 -8.45 7.07 3.45
CA TYR A 19 -8.33 6.33 2.20
C TYR A 19 -8.15 4.83 2.47
N HIS A 20 -8.94 4.01 1.77
CA HIS A 20 -8.82 2.57 1.79
C HIS A 20 -8.35 2.07 0.43
N TYR A 21 -7.21 1.40 0.42
CA TYR A 21 -6.62 0.82 -0.77
C TYR A 21 -6.26 -0.64 -0.51
N ASN A 22 -6.96 -1.55 -1.21
CA ASN A 22 -6.70 -2.98 -1.12
C ASN A 22 -5.75 -3.40 -2.23
N TRP A 23 -4.51 -3.73 -1.88
CA TRP A 23 -3.52 -4.27 -2.81
C TRP A 23 -3.12 -5.70 -2.44
N LYS A 24 -2.67 -6.46 -3.43
CA LYS A 24 -2.05 -7.76 -3.21
C LYS A 24 -0.57 -7.60 -2.90
N THR A 25 -0.10 -8.41 -1.96
CA THR A 25 1.32 -8.53 -1.62
C THR A 25 1.85 -9.85 -2.17
N GLU A 26 3.12 -9.90 -2.52
CA GLU A 26 3.70 -11.15 -3.02
C GLU A 26 3.88 -12.15 -1.87
N LYS A 27 3.65 -13.45 -2.14
CA LYS A 27 3.87 -14.50 -1.14
C LYS A 27 5.31 -14.52 -0.60
N ALA A 28 6.28 -14.16 -1.43
CA ALA A 28 7.69 -14.07 -1.05
C ALA A 28 7.96 -12.97 0.01
N TRP A 29 6.96 -12.16 0.36
CA TRP A 29 7.11 -11.11 1.35
C TRP A 29 6.97 -11.60 2.78
N GLU A 30 6.40 -12.78 3.00
CA GLU A 30 6.26 -13.42 4.31
C GLU A 30 7.58 -13.42 5.11
N GLY A 31 7.51 -13.00 6.38
CA GLY A 31 8.66 -12.98 7.30
C GLY A 31 9.66 -11.85 7.10
N THR A 32 9.51 -11.00 6.08
CA THR A 32 10.43 -9.89 5.80
C THR A 32 9.94 -8.54 6.35
N CYS A 33 10.85 -7.61 6.58
CA CYS A 33 10.54 -6.22 6.89
C CYS A 33 10.64 -5.36 5.63
N ARG A 34 9.60 -4.61 5.28
CA ARG A 34 9.65 -3.63 4.18
C ARG A 34 9.09 -2.27 4.60
N VAL A 35 9.33 -1.28 3.74
CA VAL A 35 8.80 0.07 3.84
C VAL A 35 7.75 0.27 2.75
N LEU A 36 6.54 0.66 3.14
CA LEU A 36 5.54 1.20 2.23
C LEU A 36 5.79 2.70 2.09
N VAL A 37 5.90 3.18 0.86
CA VAL A 37 6.01 4.61 0.53
C VAL A 37 4.77 5.03 -0.25
N ILE A 38 4.01 5.98 0.28
CA ILE A 38 2.84 6.57 -0.36
C ILE A 38 3.24 7.97 -0.81
N LYS A 39 3.17 8.21 -2.12
CA LYS A 39 3.38 9.53 -2.72
C LYS A 39 2.05 10.11 -3.15
N LEU A 40 1.72 11.28 -2.63
CA LEU A 40 0.49 12.00 -2.97
C LEU A 40 0.74 12.98 -4.12
N ASN A 41 -0.34 13.42 -4.77
CA ASN A 41 -0.27 14.34 -5.92
C ASN A 41 0.13 15.78 -5.53
N ASP A 42 0.08 16.11 -4.24
CA ASP A 42 0.62 17.34 -3.66
C ASP A 42 2.14 17.27 -3.41
N SER A 43 2.78 16.20 -3.87
CA SER A 43 4.21 15.91 -3.70
C SER A 43 4.65 15.56 -2.27
N THR A 44 3.72 15.31 -1.35
CA THR A 44 4.06 14.76 -0.02
C THR A 44 4.31 13.25 -0.09
N GLU A 45 5.16 12.77 0.83
CA GLU A 45 5.50 11.36 0.96
C GLU A 45 5.24 10.88 2.39
N HIS A 46 4.54 9.76 2.52
CA HIS A 46 4.25 9.10 3.79
C HIS A 46 4.86 7.71 3.78
N THR A 47 5.54 7.32 4.86
CA THR A 47 6.20 6.03 4.96
C THR A 47 5.69 5.21 6.13
N ALA A 48 5.51 3.91 5.94
CA ALA A 48 5.17 2.96 7.00
C ALA A 48 6.12 1.76 6.96
N VAL A 49 6.68 1.38 8.11
CA VAL A 49 7.56 0.22 8.25
C VAL A 49 6.80 -0.90 8.93
N PHE A 50 6.76 -2.08 8.33
CA PHE A 50 6.10 -3.25 8.92
C PHE A 50 6.75 -4.55 8.49
N LYS A 51 6.55 -5.57 9.33
CA LYS A 51 6.96 -6.95 9.06
C LYS A 51 5.76 -7.73 8.55
N PHE A 52 5.90 -8.34 7.37
CA PHE A 52 4.90 -9.25 6.83
C PHE A 52 4.94 -10.57 7.60
N LYS A 53 3.76 -11.08 7.92
CA LYS A 53 3.55 -12.33 8.65
C LYS A 53 2.94 -13.38 7.75
#